data_AF-A0A2L1DHC9-F1
#
_entry.id   AF-A0A2L1DHC9-F1
#
_cell.length_a   1.000
_cell.length_b   1.000
_cell.length_c   1.000
_cell.angle_alpha   90.00
_cell.angle_beta   90.00
_cell.angle_gamma   90.00
#
_symmetry.space_group_name_H-M   'P 1'
#
loop_
_entity.id
_entity.type
_entity.pdbx_description
1 polymer ?
#
loop_
_entity_poly.entity_id
_entity_poly.type
_entity_poly.pdbx_seq_one_letter_code
_entity_poly.pdbx_strand_id
1 'polypeptide(L)'
;NDVETAALIVGGHTFGKTHGAGPADLVGPEPEAAPLEQMGLGWKSSYGTGTGKDAITTGIEVVWTNTPTKWDNSFLEILYGYEWELTKSPAGAWQYTAKDGAGAGTIPDPFGGPGRSPTMLATDLSLRVDPIYERITRRWLEHPEELADEF
;
A
#
# COMPACT_ATOMS: atom_id res chain seq x y z
N ASN A 1 5.57 14.65 15.44
CA ASN A 1 5.16 14.09 16.76
C ASN A 1 4.16 12.95 16.51
N ASP A 2 3.52 12.35 17.52
CA ASP A 2 2.66 11.17 17.31
C ASP A 2 1.44 11.45 16.41
N VAL A 3 0.79 12.61 16.59
CA VAL A 3 -0.39 13.02 15.81
C VAL A 3 -0.01 13.24 14.35
N GLU A 4 0.99 14.09 14.09
CA GLU A 4 1.46 14.37 12.73
C GLU A 4 1.92 13.09 12.00
N THR A 5 2.58 12.17 12.72
CA THR A 5 3.06 10.91 12.12
C THR A 5 1.90 10.05 11.67
N ALA A 6 0.88 9.90 12.52
CA ALA A 6 -0.30 9.12 12.16
C ALA A 6 -1.05 9.77 10.99
N ALA A 7 -1.21 11.11 11.00
CA ALA A 7 -1.89 11.84 9.94
C ALA A 7 -1.19 11.64 8.59
N LEU A 8 0.13 11.80 8.55
CA LEU A 8 0.93 11.64 7.33
C LEU A 8 0.83 10.23 6.73
N ILE A 9 0.88 9.19 7.57
CA ILE A 9 0.83 7.80 7.08
C ILE A 9 -0.57 7.46 6.59
N VAL A 10 -1.61 7.74 7.41
CA VAL A 10 -3.00 7.50 7.02
C VAL A 10 -3.34 8.28 5.76
N GLY A 11 -3.09 9.59 5.75
CA GLY A 11 -3.43 10.45 4.63
C GLY A 11 -2.65 10.10 3.35
N GLY A 12 -1.37 9.72 3.48
CA GLY A 12 -0.57 9.24 2.36
C GLY A 12 -1.08 7.92 1.78
N HIS A 13 -1.34 6.92 2.62
CA HIS A 13 -1.81 5.59 2.20
C HIS A 13 -3.32 5.52 1.92
N THR A 14 -4.08 6.60 2.11
CA THR A 14 -5.42 6.76 1.52
C THR A 14 -5.37 6.72 -0.01
N PHE A 15 -4.21 7.00 -0.62
CA PHE A 15 -4.00 7.02 -2.06
C PHE A 15 -3.07 5.93 -2.57
N GLY A 16 -3.27 5.57 -3.83
CA GLY A 16 -2.35 4.77 -4.63
C GLY A 16 -2.22 3.32 -4.19
N LYS A 17 -1.02 2.78 -4.43
CA LYS A 17 -0.65 1.40 -4.15
C LYS A 17 0.88 1.23 -4.13
N THR A 18 1.36 0.11 -3.62
CA THR A 18 2.75 -0.34 -3.80
C THR A 18 2.91 -1.17 -5.08
N HIS A 19 4.14 -1.53 -5.46
CA HIS A 19 4.42 -2.30 -6.68
C HIS A 19 5.45 -3.41 -6.44
N GLY A 20 5.08 -4.64 -6.75
CA GLY A 20 5.80 -5.89 -6.48
C GLY A 20 5.23 -7.06 -7.27
N ALA A 21 4.91 -6.83 -8.55
CA ALA A 21 4.20 -7.79 -9.41
C ALA A 21 5.00 -9.07 -9.73
N GLY A 22 6.31 -9.08 -9.53
CA GLY A 22 7.19 -10.19 -9.84
C GLY A 22 8.52 -10.16 -9.06
N PRO A 23 9.42 -11.12 -9.32
CA PRO A 23 10.70 -11.25 -8.62
C PRO A 23 11.56 -9.99 -8.68
N ALA A 24 12.09 -9.57 -7.53
CA ALA A 24 12.86 -8.31 -7.42
C ALA A 24 14.23 -8.35 -8.12
N ASP A 25 14.79 -9.55 -8.36
CA ASP A 25 16.05 -9.75 -9.06
C ASP A 25 15.97 -9.51 -10.59
N LEU A 26 14.76 -9.32 -11.12
CA LEU A 26 14.53 -8.91 -12.51
C LEU A 26 14.56 -7.39 -12.70
N VAL A 27 14.82 -6.61 -11.64
CA VAL A 27 14.99 -5.16 -11.69
C VAL A 27 16.46 -4.83 -11.87
N GLY A 28 16.79 -4.09 -12.94
CA GLY A 28 18.15 -3.67 -13.26
C GLY A 28 18.73 -2.59 -12.32
N PRO A 29 19.93 -2.08 -12.63
CA PRO A 29 20.63 -1.12 -11.79
C PRO A 29 19.85 0.19 -11.61
N GLU A 30 20.10 0.86 -10.49
CA GLU A 30 19.60 2.19 -10.16
C GLU A 30 20.13 3.28 -11.13
N PRO A 31 19.53 4.49 -11.15
CA PRO A 31 19.82 5.50 -12.18
C PRO A 31 21.30 5.85 -12.36
N GLU A 32 22.06 5.98 -11.28
CA GLU A 32 23.48 6.34 -11.35
C GLU A 32 24.39 5.23 -11.89
N ALA A 33 23.91 3.98 -11.90
CA ALA A 33 24.60 2.82 -12.46
C ALA A 33 23.96 2.31 -13.78
N ALA A 34 22.91 2.99 -14.25
CA ALA A 34 22.21 2.63 -15.48
C ALA A 34 23.04 3.03 -16.71
N PRO A 35 22.96 2.26 -17.81
CA PRO A 35 23.70 2.58 -19.03
C PRO A 35 23.11 3.83 -19.70
N LEU A 36 23.97 4.57 -20.41
CA LEU A 36 23.65 5.90 -20.95
C LEU A 36 22.34 5.92 -21.74
N GLU A 37 22.04 4.89 -22.54
CA GLU A 37 20.84 4.82 -23.36
C GLU A 37 19.51 4.84 -22.58
N GLN A 38 19.54 4.66 -21.25
CA GLN A 38 18.37 4.82 -20.38
C GLN A 38 18.10 6.27 -19.99
N MET A 39 18.92 7.22 -20.44
CA MET A 39 18.66 8.68 -20.35
C MET A 39 18.40 9.17 -18.91
N GLY A 40 19.16 8.65 -17.94
CA GLY A 40 19.03 9.02 -16.53
C GLY A 40 17.90 8.29 -15.78
N LEU A 41 17.23 7.34 -16.42
CA LEU A 41 16.31 6.41 -15.76
C LEU A 41 17.07 5.14 -15.35
N GLY A 42 16.62 4.51 -14.26
CA GLY A 42 17.13 3.24 -13.77
C GLY A 42 16.00 2.27 -13.41
N TRP A 43 16.34 1.18 -12.73
CA TRP A 43 15.41 0.11 -12.31
C TRP A 43 14.59 -0.46 -13.46
N LYS A 44 15.17 -0.51 -14.67
CA LYS A 44 14.53 -1.15 -15.81
C LYS A 44 14.27 -2.62 -15.48
N SER A 45 13.00 -3.01 -15.46
CA SER A 45 12.58 -4.38 -15.16
C SER A 45 12.52 -5.23 -16.43
N SER A 46 13.01 -6.48 -16.34
CA SER A 46 12.83 -7.51 -17.37
C SER A 46 11.62 -8.42 -17.11
N TYR A 47 10.84 -8.16 -16.06
CA TYR A 47 9.63 -8.92 -15.74
C TYR A 47 8.43 -8.41 -16.57
N GLY A 48 7.84 -9.28 -17.40
CA GLY A 48 6.67 -8.92 -18.22
C GLY A 48 6.94 -7.73 -19.13
N THR A 49 6.08 -6.71 -19.10
CA THR A 49 6.31 -5.42 -19.80
C THR A 49 7.30 -4.51 -19.06
N GLY A 50 7.65 -4.84 -17.81
CA GLY A 50 8.52 -4.05 -16.93
C GLY A 50 7.90 -2.78 -16.35
N THR A 51 6.64 -2.47 -16.67
CA THR A 51 5.93 -1.25 -16.25
C THR A 51 4.42 -1.53 -16.07
N GLY A 52 3.68 -0.57 -15.53
CA GLY A 52 2.22 -0.67 -15.39
C GLY A 52 1.80 -1.91 -14.60
N LYS A 53 1.09 -2.85 -15.25
CA LYS A 53 0.58 -4.07 -14.61
C LYS A 53 1.69 -4.98 -14.07
N ASP A 54 2.88 -4.91 -14.65
CA ASP A 54 4.06 -5.71 -14.28
C ASP A 54 5.10 -4.88 -13.50
N ALA A 55 4.71 -3.71 -12.99
CA ALA A 55 5.62 -2.82 -12.27
C ALA A 55 6.14 -3.46 -10.96
N ILE A 56 7.43 -3.23 -10.70
CA ILE A 56 8.12 -3.60 -9.46
C ILE A 56 8.84 -2.34 -8.96
N THR A 57 8.63 -2.00 -7.69
CA THR A 57 9.29 -0.84 -7.06
C THR A 57 9.80 -1.22 -5.68
N THR A 58 8.88 -1.56 -4.77
CA THR A 58 9.24 -1.96 -3.39
C THR A 58 9.30 -3.48 -3.24
N GLY A 59 8.73 -4.23 -4.19
CA GLY A 59 8.54 -5.68 -4.06
C GLY A 59 7.30 -6.04 -3.23
N ILE A 60 6.63 -5.08 -2.60
CA ILE A 60 5.36 -5.28 -1.90
C ILE A 60 4.20 -5.01 -2.88
N GLU A 61 3.09 -5.73 -2.76
CA GLU A 61 1.94 -5.61 -3.67
C GLU A 61 0.64 -5.38 -2.87
N VAL A 62 0.53 -4.20 -2.27
CA VAL A 62 -0.58 -3.73 -1.44
C VAL A 62 -1.35 -2.63 -2.17
N VAL A 63 -2.67 -2.71 -2.10
CA VAL A 63 -3.60 -1.62 -2.41
C VAL A 63 -4.45 -1.41 -1.15
N TRP A 64 -4.32 -0.24 -0.54
CA TRP A 64 -4.89 0.02 0.78
C TRP A 64 -6.40 0.28 0.75
N THR A 65 -6.86 1.06 -0.22
CA THR A 65 -8.24 1.55 -0.28
C THR A 65 -8.98 1.05 -1.52
N ASN A 66 -10.32 0.97 -1.43
CA ASN A 66 -11.19 0.71 -2.58
C ASN A 66 -11.37 1.95 -3.49
N THR A 67 -10.79 3.10 -3.11
CA THR A 67 -10.85 4.38 -3.81
C THR A 67 -9.44 5.00 -3.98
N PRO A 68 -8.48 4.32 -4.66
CA PRO A 68 -7.05 4.70 -4.61
C PRO A 68 -6.71 6.10 -5.15
N THR A 69 -7.65 6.77 -5.81
CA THR A 69 -7.46 8.10 -6.41
C THR A 69 -8.44 9.13 -5.85
N LYS A 70 -9.03 8.89 -4.68
CA LYS A 70 -10.01 9.78 -4.06
C LYS A 70 -9.76 9.85 -2.55
N TRP A 71 -9.81 11.07 -2.02
CA TRP A 71 -9.81 11.29 -0.58
C TRP A 71 -11.14 10.86 0.02
N ASP A 72 -11.07 9.95 0.98
CA ASP A 72 -12.14 9.54 1.90
C ASP A 72 -11.51 8.78 3.08
N ASN A 73 -12.33 8.25 3.99
CA ASN A 73 -11.83 7.59 5.21
C ASN A 73 -11.55 6.08 5.03
N SER A 74 -11.51 5.57 3.79
CA SER A 74 -11.46 4.12 3.53
C SER A 74 -10.23 3.44 4.13
N PHE A 75 -9.08 4.13 4.26
CA PHE A 75 -7.88 3.55 4.87
C PHE A 75 -8.15 3.11 6.31
N LEU A 76 -8.70 4.00 7.15
CA LEU A 76 -9.01 3.69 8.55
C LEU A 76 -10.17 2.70 8.66
N GLU A 77 -11.21 2.87 7.83
CA GLU A 77 -12.34 1.95 7.77
C GLU A 77 -11.90 0.52 7.46
N ILE A 78 -10.96 0.34 6.52
CA ILE A 78 -10.39 -0.96 6.17
C ILE A 78 -9.45 -1.45 7.28
N LEU A 79 -8.55 -0.62 7.80
CA LEU A 79 -7.59 -0.99 8.86
C LEU A 79 -8.28 -1.58 10.10
N TYR A 80 -9.40 -0.98 10.51
CA TYR A 80 -10.18 -1.41 11.67
C TYR A 80 -11.31 -2.39 11.33
N GLY A 81 -11.82 -2.38 10.09
CA GLY A 81 -12.94 -3.22 9.65
C GLY A 81 -12.60 -4.69 9.41
N TYR A 82 -11.32 -5.03 9.32
CA TYR A 82 -10.84 -6.41 9.10
C TYR A 82 -9.84 -6.86 10.17
N GLU A 83 -9.74 -8.18 10.32
CA GLU A 83 -8.61 -8.80 11.00
C GLU A 83 -7.53 -9.18 9.99
N TRP A 84 -6.27 -9.10 10.40
CA TRP A 84 -5.12 -9.19 9.49
C TRP A 84 -4.29 -10.45 9.73
N GLU A 85 -3.91 -11.14 8.66
CA GLU A 85 -2.94 -12.24 8.69
C GLU A 85 -1.76 -12.00 7.75
N LEU A 86 -0.63 -12.58 8.14
CA LEU A 86 0.65 -12.39 7.49
C LEU A 86 0.70 -13.22 6.18
N THR A 87 1.07 -12.58 5.08
CA THR A 87 1.19 -13.21 3.77
C THR A 87 2.42 -12.70 3.02
N LYS A 88 2.67 -13.23 1.81
CA LYS A 88 3.78 -12.83 0.94
C LYS A 88 3.27 -12.23 -0.37
N SER A 89 3.95 -11.17 -0.83
CA SER A 89 3.77 -10.60 -2.17
C SER A 89 4.23 -11.59 -3.26
N PRO A 90 3.92 -11.34 -4.54
CA PRO A 90 4.50 -12.09 -5.66
C PRO A 90 6.04 -12.05 -5.69
N ALA A 91 6.66 -11.00 -5.15
CA ALA A 91 8.11 -10.89 -5.00
C ALA A 91 8.66 -11.52 -3.71
N GLY A 92 7.81 -12.12 -2.86
CA GLY A 92 8.20 -12.76 -1.60
C GLY A 92 8.28 -11.85 -0.37
N ALA A 93 7.94 -10.56 -0.52
CA ALA A 93 7.98 -9.57 0.55
C ALA A 93 6.83 -9.77 1.56
N TRP A 94 7.06 -9.44 2.83
CA TRP A 94 6.02 -9.56 3.86
C TRP A 94 4.97 -8.44 3.73
N GLN A 95 3.69 -8.83 3.81
CA GLN A 95 2.54 -7.92 3.86
C GLN A 95 1.40 -8.59 4.63
N TYR A 96 0.31 -7.86 4.86
CA TYR A 96 -0.90 -8.38 5.49
C TYR A 96 -2.07 -8.39 4.50
N THR A 97 -2.97 -9.36 4.67
CA THR A 97 -4.26 -9.42 4.00
C THR A 97 -5.38 -9.72 5.00
N ALA A 98 -6.61 -9.39 4.65
CA ALA A 98 -7.77 -9.67 5.49
C ALA A 98 -7.95 -11.19 5.68
N LYS A 99 -8.15 -11.61 6.94
CA LYS A 99 -8.35 -13.02 7.32
C LYS A 99 -9.59 -13.63 6.68
N ASP A 100 -9.58 -14.96 6.59
CA ASP A 100 -10.73 -15.78 6.19
C ASP A 100 -11.32 -15.42 4.81
N GLY A 101 -10.52 -14.79 3.95
CA GLY A 101 -10.96 -14.30 2.64
C GLY A 101 -11.96 -13.15 2.70
N ALA A 102 -12.05 -12.44 3.83
CA ALA A 102 -12.96 -11.32 4.00
C ALA A 102 -12.61 -10.19 3.01
N GLY A 103 -13.64 -9.55 2.45
CA GLY A 103 -13.47 -8.46 1.47
C GLY A 103 -12.92 -8.91 0.12
N ALA A 104 -12.90 -10.20 -0.21
CA ALA A 104 -12.45 -10.66 -1.53
C ALA A 104 -13.18 -9.92 -2.67
N GLY A 105 -12.41 -9.31 -3.57
CA GLY A 105 -12.94 -8.62 -4.74
C GLY A 105 -13.33 -7.16 -4.53
N THR A 106 -13.23 -6.61 -3.31
CA THR A 106 -13.67 -5.23 -3.02
C THR A 106 -12.66 -4.16 -3.43
N ILE A 107 -11.39 -4.51 -3.53
CA ILE A 107 -10.33 -3.57 -3.90
C ILE A 107 -10.11 -3.61 -5.42
N PRO A 108 -10.15 -2.48 -6.13
CA PRO A 108 -10.06 -2.47 -7.58
C PRO A 108 -8.64 -2.82 -8.07
N ASP A 109 -8.55 -3.46 -9.24
CA ASP A 109 -7.29 -3.65 -9.94
C ASP A 109 -6.86 -2.37 -10.67
N PRO A 110 -5.56 -1.99 -10.64
CA PRO A 110 -5.08 -0.75 -11.25
C PRO A 110 -5.27 -0.66 -12.78
N PHE A 111 -5.44 -1.78 -13.48
CA PHE A 111 -5.56 -1.83 -14.94
C PHE A 111 -6.81 -2.60 -15.40
N GLY A 112 -7.88 -2.60 -14.59
CA GLY A 112 -9.17 -3.19 -14.95
C GLY A 112 -9.22 -4.71 -14.92
N GLY A 113 -8.29 -5.35 -14.21
CA GLY A 113 -8.35 -6.77 -13.87
C GLY A 113 -9.42 -7.13 -12.82
N PRO A 114 -9.43 -8.38 -12.33
CA PRO A 114 -10.37 -8.81 -11.29
C PRO A 114 -10.12 -8.05 -9.97
N GLY A 115 -11.19 -7.86 -9.20
CA GLY A 115 -11.08 -7.28 -7.86
C GLY A 115 -10.18 -8.11 -6.93
N ARG A 116 -9.62 -7.45 -5.92
CA ARG A 116 -8.60 -7.96 -5.00
C ARG A 116 -9.10 -7.89 -3.56
N SER A 117 -8.45 -8.64 -2.67
CA SER A 117 -8.73 -8.56 -1.23
C SER A 117 -8.06 -7.34 -0.58
N PRO A 118 -8.56 -6.86 0.57
CA PRO A 118 -7.89 -5.83 1.37
C PRO A 118 -6.48 -6.26 1.78
N THR A 119 -5.57 -5.30 1.75
CA THR A 119 -4.15 -5.51 2.08
C THR A 119 -3.57 -4.31 2.82
N MET A 120 -2.60 -4.55 3.69
CA MET A 120 -1.91 -3.53 4.49
C MET A 120 -0.43 -3.88 4.64
N LEU A 121 0.41 -2.86 4.88
CA LEU A 121 1.80 -3.06 5.31
C LEU A 121 1.85 -3.41 6.80
N ALA A 122 2.97 -3.99 7.23
CA ALA A 122 3.23 -4.17 8.66
C ALA A 122 3.30 -2.83 9.41
N THR A 123 3.81 -1.78 8.75
CA THR A 123 3.84 -0.42 9.30
C THR A 123 2.44 0.17 9.46
N ASP A 124 1.50 -0.16 8.58
CA ASP A 124 0.12 0.32 8.68
C ASP A 124 -0.58 -0.30 9.90
N LEU A 125 -0.37 -1.60 10.12
CA LEU A 125 -0.87 -2.28 11.32
C LEU A 125 -0.32 -1.68 12.62
N SER A 126 0.87 -1.08 12.58
CA SER A 126 1.44 -0.42 13.76
C SER A 126 0.55 0.73 14.23
N LEU A 127 -0.19 1.39 13.33
CA LEU A 127 -1.11 2.48 13.67
C LEU A 127 -2.34 2.02 14.47
N ARG A 128 -2.68 0.74 14.38
CA ARG A 128 -3.78 0.11 15.14
C ARG A 128 -3.29 -0.68 16.35
N VAL A 129 -2.07 -1.21 16.30
CA VAL A 129 -1.53 -2.08 17.35
C VAL A 129 -0.82 -1.29 18.44
N ASP A 130 -0.13 -0.19 18.08
CA ASP A 130 0.53 0.65 19.08
C ASP A 130 -0.51 1.40 19.94
N PRO A 131 -0.38 1.42 21.28
CA PRO A 131 -1.39 2.04 22.14
C PRO A 131 -1.56 3.55 21.97
N ILE A 132 -0.56 4.29 21.47
CA ILE A 132 -0.67 5.73 21.22
C ILE A 132 -1.34 5.94 19.86
N TYR A 133 -0.84 5.30 18.81
CA TYR A 133 -1.41 5.46 17.48
C TYR A 133 -2.83 4.89 17.38
N GLU A 134 -3.18 3.83 18.11
CA GLU A 134 -4.54 3.30 18.14
C GLU A 134 -5.52 4.34 18.66
N ARG A 135 -5.19 5.02 19.77
CA ARG A 135 -6.06 6.08 20.34
C ARG A 135 -6.27 7.22 19.35
N ILE A 136 -5.22 7.61 18.64
CA ILE A 136 -5.28 8.68 17.62
C ILE A 136 -6.13 8.22 16.42
N THR A 137 -5.84 7.06 15.86
CA THR A 137 -6.49 6.60 14.62
C THR A 137 -7.91 6.07 14.83
N ARG A 138 -8.24 5.50 16.01
CA ARG A 138 -9.63 5.21 16.37
C ARG A 138 -10.46 6.48 16.47
N ARG A 139 -9.90 7.57 17.01
CA ARG A 139 -10.59 8.87 17.06
C ARG A 139 -10.95 9.33 15.65
N TRP A 140 -10.00 9.28 14.73
CA TRP A 140 -10.21 9.69 13.34
C TRP A 140 -11.08 8.76 12.50
N LEU A 141 -11.22 7.49 12.90
CA LEU A 141 -12.22 6.61 12.31
C LEU A 141 -13.64 7.13 12.56
N GLU A 142 -13.89 7.67 13.76
CA GLU A 142 -15.19 8.23 14.18
C GLU A 142 -15.33 9.71 13.79
N HIS A 143 -14.21 10.41 13.59
CA HIS A 143 -14.10 11.85 13.30
C HIS A 143 -13.14 12.10 12.12
N PRO A 144 -13.51 11.71 10.87
CA PRO A 144 -12.65 11.87 9.70
C PRO A 144 -12.28 13.31 9.37
N GLU A 145 -13.08 14.28 9.82
CA GLU A 145 -12.80 15.70 9.68
C GLU A 145 -11.56 16.14 10.46
N GLU A 146 -11.24 15.50 11.59
CA GLU A 146 -10.03 15.79 12.38
C GLU A 146 -8.78 15.27 11.68
N LEU A 147 -8.86 14.08 11.04
CA LEU A 147 -7.77 13.59 10.20
C LEU A 147 -7.48 14.55 9.04
N ALA A 148 -8.52 15.10 8.41
CA ALA A 148 -8.37 16.02 7.30
C ALA A 148 -7.78 17.39 7.70
N ASP A 149 -7.89 17.78 8.97
CA ASP A 149 -7.27 19.01 9.49
C ASP A 149 -5.80 18.81 9.88
N GLU A 150 -5.46 17.62 10.42
CA GLU A 150 -4.10 17.28 10.85
C GLU A 150 -3.17 16.84 9.71
N PHE A 151 -3.71 16.51 8.53
CA PHE A 151 -2.97 16.04 7.35
C PHE A 151 -2.67 17.17 6.36
#